data_AF-A0A6L2KQT7-F1
#
_entry.id   AF-A0A6L2KQT7-F1
#
_cell.length_a   1.000
_cell.length_b   1.000
_cell.length_c   1.000
_cell.angle_alpha   90.00
_cell.angle_beta   90.00
_cell.angle_gamma   90.00
#
_symmetry.space_group_name_H-M   'P 1'
#
loop_
_entity.id
_entity.type
_entity.pdbx_description
1 polymer ?
#
loop_
_entity_poly.entity_id
_entity_poly.type
_entity_poly.pdbx_seq_one_letter_code
_entity_poly.pdbx_strand_id
1 'polypeptide(L)'
;MTIGLDLPKQILNAQTKARKLENIKKEDVGGMLVENAKNPNAIREEKLEPRADGTQCLNGRSWIPCYGNLRTVIMYESHKSKYSIHPGSNKMYQNMKKLYWWPNMKADITTYVHLKRKPMEFQVGDKVMLKVLPWKGVVHFGKRGKLNPRFVGPFKVIERVRPIAYKLKLPKELSRVHNTFHVSNLKKCYANEPLAVPLDGLHFDDKL
;
A
#
# COMPACT_ATOMS: atom_id res chain seq x y z
N MET A 1 13.29 -4.55 -18.88
CA MET A 1 14.30 -5.07 -17.94
C MET A 1 14.08 -6.56 -17.80
N THR A 2 14.99 -7.33 -18.35
CA THR A 2 14.87 -8.78 -18.58
C THR A 2 15.44 -9.51 -17.37
N ILE A 3 14.60 -9.78 -16.36
CA ILE A 3 14.93 -10.67 -15.23
C ILE A 3 14.79 -12.16 -15.64
N GLY A 4 14.37 -12.41 -16.89
CA GLY A 4 13.84 -13.70 -17.33
C GLY A 4 14.81 -14.86 -17.50
N LEU A 5 16.13 -14.72 -17.31
CA LEU A 5 17.05 -15.83 -17.59
C LEU A 5 17.78 -16.43 -16.39
N ASP A 6 17.74 -15.82 -15.19
CA ASP A 6 18.48 -16.44 -14.08
C ASP A 6 18.09 -16.04 -12.64
N LEU A 7 16.79 -15.86 -12.38
CA LEU A 7 16.32 -15.58 -11.02
C LEU A 7 16.76 -16.66 -9.99
N PRO A 8 16.73 -17.98 -10.31
CA PRO A 8 17.21 -19.01 -9.39
C PRO A 8 18.69 -18.86 -9.01
N LYS A 9 19.60 -18.60 -9.95
CA LYS A 9 21.02 -18.38 -9.61
C LYS A 9 21.26 -17.11 -8.82
N GLN A 10 20.48 -16.05 -9.09
CA GLN A 10 20.55 -14.83 -8.27
C GLN A 10 20.12 -15.10 -6.82
N ILE A 11 19.05 -15.88 -6.64
CA ILE A 11 18.60 -16.34 -5.32
C ILE A 11 19.70 -17.17 -4.65
N LEU A 12 20.27 -18.15 -5.35
CA LEU A 12 21.34 -19.00 -4.82
C LEU A 12 22.54 -18.17 -4.37
N ASN A 13 23.03 -17.25 -5.21
CA ASN A 13 24.15 -16.36 -4.86
C ASN A 13 23.85 -15.51 -3.63
N ALA A 14 22.64 -14.97 -3.53
CA ALA A 14 22.23 -14.16 -2.38
C ALA A 14 22.13 -15.00 -1.11
N GLN A 15 21.62 -16.24 -1.20
CA GLN A 15 21.53 -17.18 -0.08
C GLN A 15 22.93 -17.59 0.40
N THR A 16 23.85 -17.90 -0.52
CA THR A 16 25.26 -18.20 -0.19
C THR A 16 25.93 -17.02 0.54
N LYS A 17 25.67 -15.79 0.11
CA LYS A 17 26.17 -14.58 0.79
C LYS A 17 25.57 -14.40 2.18
N ALA A 18 24.26 -14.61 2.32
CA ALA A 18 23.53 -14.46 3.58
C ALA A 18 23.96 -15.47 4.65
N ARG A 19 24.39 -16.68 4.24
CA ARG A 19 24.83 -17.75 5.16
C ARG A 19 26.24 -17.54 5.74
N LYS A 20 27.03 -16.57 5.25
CA LYS A 20 28.37 -16.27 5.81
C LYS A 20 28.26 -15.81 7.26
N LEU A 21 29.22 -16.23 8.11
CA LEU A 21 29.21 -16.01 9.57
C LEU A 21 28.95 -14.53 9.96
N GLU A 22 29.58 -13.62 9.22
CA GLU A 22 29.48 -12.16 9.34
C GLU A 22 28.09 -11.56 9.04
N ASN A 23 27.28 -12.23 8.22
CA ASN A 23 26.04 -11.68 7.63
C ASN A 23 24.76 -12.17 8.33
N ILE A 24 24.87 -13.24 9.12
CA ILE A 24 23.74 -13.92 9.78
C ILE A 24 23.01 -13.04 10.77
N LYS A 25 23.75 -12.26 11.58
CA LYS A 25 23.14 -11.41 12.62
C LYS A 25 22.18 -10.37 12.04
N LYS A 26 22.37 -9.99 10.77
CA LYS A 26 21.48 -9.06 10.05
C LYS A 26 20.24 -9.75 9.45
N GLU A 27 20.26 -11.07 9.33
CA GLU A 27 19.20 -11.88 8.73
C GLU A 27 18.22 -12.44 9.79
N ASP A 28 18.64 -12.52 11.05
CA ASP A 28 17.81 -12.98 12.17
C ASP A 28 16.81 -11.90 12.60
N VAL A 29 15.71 -11.78 11.86
CA VAL A 29 14.58 -10.95 12.25
C VAL A 29 13.41 -11.86 12.65
N GLY A 30 13.21 -12.02 13.95
CA GLY A 30 12.07 -12.76 14.52
C GLY A 30 12.39 -14.14 15.11
N GLY A 31 13.64 -14.40 15.52
CA GLY A 31 14.02 -15.63 16.23
C GLY A 31 14.02 -16.87 15.33
N MET A 32 14.17 -16.68 14.02
CA MET A 32 14.24 -17.79 13.06
C MET A 32 15.62 -18.45 13.08
N LEU A 33 16.66 -17.71 13.49
CA LEU A 33 18.05 -18.14 13.50
C LEU A 33 18.63 -18.02 14.93
N VAL A 34 18.03 -18.70 15.90
CA VAL A 34 18.64 -18.80 17.25
C VAL A 34 20.04 -19.41 17.10
N GLU A 35 21.07 -18.77 17.66
CA GLU A 35 22.43 -19.31 17.71
C GLU A 35 22.49 -20.44 18.74
N ASN A 36 22.51 -21.72 18.32
CA ASN A 36 23.03 -22.78 19.20
C ASN A 36 24.55 -22.61 19.25
N ALA A 37 25.08 -22.19 20.40
CA ALA A 37 26.51 -21.99 20.64
C ALA A 37 27.39 -23.22 20.37
N LYS A 38 26.81 -24.42 20.26
CA LYS A 38 27.50 -25.69 19.99
C LYS A 38 27.61 -26.07 18.51
N ASN A 39 26.65 -25.66 17.66
CA ASN A 39 26.72 -25.87 16.21
C ASN A 39 25.73 -24.92 15.48
N PRO A 40 26.20 -23.78 14.95
CA PRO A 40 25.35 -22.80 14.29
C PRO A 40 24.80 -23.27 12.93
N ASN A 41 25.34 -24.35 12.33
CA ASN A 41 24.85 -24.90 11.07
C ASN A 41 23.66 -25.87 11.27
N ALA A 42 23.60 -26.59 12.40
CA ALA A 42 22.61 -27.64 12.64
C ALA A 42 21.16 -27.13 12.74
N ILE A 43 20.90 -25.98 13.37
CA ILE A 43 19.52 -25.42 13.45
C ILE A 43 19.00 -25.00 12.06
N ARG A 44 19.91 -24.60 11.15
CA ARG A 44 19.55 -24.01 9.86
C ARG A 44 19.08 -25.04 8.85
N GLU A 45 19.65 -26.24 8.92
CA GLU A 45 19.32 -27.35 8.05
C GLU A 45 17.95 -27.95 8.39
N GLU A 46 17.49 -27.81 9.64
CA GLU A 46 16.25 -28.43 10.11
C GLU A 46 14.97 -27.74 9.63
N LYS A 47 15.02 -26.47 9.17
CA LYS A 47 13.83 -25.71 8.72
C LYS A 47 13.84 -25.35 7.23
N LEU A 48 14.98 -25.38 6.57
CA LEU A 48 15.11 -24.99 5.17
C LEU A 48 15.46 -26.18 4.29
N GLU A 49 14.57 -26.49 3.37
CA GLU A 49 14.69 -27.61 2.45
C GLU A 49 15.44 -27.17 1.18
N PRO A 50 16.49 -27.88 0.75
CA PRO A 50 17.14 -27.61 -0.53
C PRO A 50 16.28 -28.08 -1.70
N ARG A 51 16.26 -27.30 -2.79
CA ARG A 51 15.71 -27.69 -4.09
C ARG A 51 16.78 -28.34 -4.98
N ALA A 52 16.34 -28.94 -6.08
CA ALA A 52 17.21 -29.52 -7.12
C ALA A 52 18.19 -28.49 -7.74
N ASP A 53 17.85 -27.19 -7.72
CA ASP A 53 18.70 -26.10 -8.20
C ASP A 53 19.66 -25.54 -7.12
N GLY A 54 19.69 -26.16 -5.93
CA GLY A 54 20.50 -25.76 -4.79
C GLY A 54 19.91 -24.61 -3.96
N THR A 55 18.79 -24.00 -4.38
CA THR A 55 18.16 -22.94 -3.61
C THR A 55 17.45 -23.47 -2.37
N GLN A 56 17.51 -22.74 -1.27
CA GLN A 56 16.84 -23.09 -0.02
C GLN A 56 15.39 -22.58 0.04
N CYS A 57 14.51 -23.38 0.61
CA CYS A 57 13.08 -23.14 0.66
C CYS A 57 12.48 -23.42 2.04
N LEU A 58 11.37 -22.75 2.34
CA LEU A 58 10.55 -22.99 3.51
C LEU A 58 9.15 -23.39 3.05
N ASN A 59 8.68 -24.60 3.40
CA ASN A 59 7.36 -25.12 2.99
C ASN A 59 7.12 -25.01 1.48
N GLY A 60 8.12 -25.40 0.68
CA GLY A 60 8.06 -25.30 -0.78
C GLY A 60 8.06 -23.87 -1.36
N ARG A 61 8.46 -22.85 -0.58
CA ARG A 61 8.61 -21.45 -1.04
C ARG A 61 10.07 -21.03 -0.98
N SER A 62 10.57 -20.40 -2.04
CA SER A 62 11.97 -19.93 -2.08
C SER A 62 12.21 -18.87 -1.01
N TRP A 63 13.21 -19.09 -0.17
CA TRP A 63 13.61 -18.13 0.85
C TRP A 63 14.39 -16.98 0.20
N ILE A 64 13.92 -15.74 0.40
CA ILE A 64 14.56 -14.54 -0.16
C ILE A 64 15.32 -13.78 0.94
N PRO A 65 16.66 -13.81 0.94
CA PRO A 65 17.45 -13.11 1.94
C PRO A 65 17.35 -11.58 1.79
N CYS A 66 17.79 -10.82 2.79
CA CYS A 66 17.85 -9.36 2.71
C CYS A 66 18.98 -8.87 1.79
N TYR A 67 19.93 -9.75 1.45
CA TYR A 67 21.04 -9.47 0.56
C TYR A 67 20.67 -9.57 -0.93
N GLY A 68 21.36 -8.79 -1.76
CA GLY A 68 21.25 -8.89 -3.22
C GLY A 68 20.06 -8.14 -3.84
N ASN A 69 19.36 -7.27 -3.10
CA ASN A 69 18.23 -6.46 -3.58
C ASN A 69 17.06 -7.25 -4.20
N LEU A 70 17.04 -8.58 -4.04
CA LEU A 70 16.06 -9.47 -4.66
C LEU A 70 14.62 -9.14 -4.23
N ARG A 71 14.41 -8.82 -2.94
CA ARG A 71 13.09 -8.43 -2.43
C ARG A 71 12.51 -7.27 -3.23
N THR A 72 13.30 -6.23 -3.50
CA THR A 72 12.89 -5.05 -4.28
C THR A 72 12.60 -5.40 -5.72
N VAL A 73 13.44 -6.22 -6.35
CA VAL A 73 13.26 -6.68 -7.74
C VAL A 73 11.96 -7.47 -7.90
N ILE A 74 11.72 -8.45 -7.02
CA ILE A 74 10.50 -9.27 -7.01
C ILE A 74 9.26 -8.39 -6.76
N MET A 75 9.33 -7.44 -5.81
CA MET A 75 8.25 -6.49 -5.56
C MET A 75 7.99 -5.56 -6.76
N TYR A 76 9.04 -5.12 -7.44
CA TYR A 76 8.95 -4.28 -8.63
C TYR A 76 8.26 -4.99 -9.78
N GLU A 77 8.72 -6.19 -10.12
CA GLU A 77 8.15 -7.00 -11.18
C GLU A 77 6.68 -7.34 -10.89
N SER A 78 6.38 -7.70 -9.64
CA SER A 78 5.01 -7.99 -9.20
C SER A 78 4.08 -6.77 -9.27
N HIS A 79 4.57 -5.57 -8.99
CA HIS A 79 3.78 -4.34 -8.99
C HIS A 79 3.66 -3.70 -10.39
N LYS A 80 4.62 -3.93 -11.28
CA LYS A 80 4.71 -3.32 -12.62
C LYS A 80 4.37 -4.28 -13.77
N SER A 81 4.04 -5.53 -13.47
CA SER A 81 3.60 -6.49 -14.48
C SER A 81 2.48 -5.89 -15.35
N LYS A 82 2.61 -6.04 -16.68
CA LYS A 82 1.64 -5.56 -17.69
C LYS A 82 0.21 -6.03 -17.40
N TYR A 83 0.07 -7.19 -16.75
CA TYR A 83 -1.21 -7.82 -16.44
C TYR A 83 -1.77 -7.43 -15.06
N SER A 84 -1.04 -6.65 -14.26
CA SER A 84 -1.45 -6.27 -12.91
C SER A 84 -1.88 -4.80 -12.89
N ILE A 85 -3.19 -4.55 -12.82
CA ILE A 85 -3.78 -3.20 -12.71
C ILE A 85 -3.49 -2.62 -11.31
N HIS A 86 -2.25 -2.16 -11.08
CA HIS A 86 -1.76 -1.59 -9.83
C HIS A 86 -2.25 -2.34 -8.57
N PRO A 87 -1.76 -3.57 -8.35
CA PRO A 87 -2.24 -4.42 -7.28
C PRO A 87 -1.98 -3.75 -5.92
N GLY A 88 -3.01 -3.68 -5.07
CA GLY A 88 -2.83 -3.27 -3.68
C GLY A 88 -1.93 -4.23 -2.91
N SER A 89 -1.42 -3.79 -1.75
CA SER A 89 -0.51 -4.57 -0.90
C SER A 89 -1.01 -5.98 -0.59
N ASN A 90 -2.31 -6.13 -0.29
CA ASN A 90 -2.92 -7.44 -0.06
C ASN A 90 -2.83 -8.36 -1.29
N LYS A 91 -3.12 -7.86 -2.49
CA LYS A 91 -3.07 -8.70 -3.71
C LYS A 91 -1.63 -9.10 -4.02
N MET A 92 -0.67 -8.18 -3.87
CA MET A 92 0.74 -8.47 -4.03
C MET A 92 1.20 -9.57 -3.06
N TYR A 93 0.87 -9.44 -1.77
CA TYR A 93 1.21 -10.45 -0.77
C TYR A 93 0.63 -11.83 -1.12
N GLN A 94 -0.65 -11.90 -1.49
CA GLN A 94 -1.31 -13.18 -1.83
C GLN A 94 -0.71 -13.85 -3.07
N ASN A 95 -0.26 -13.07 -4.06
CA ASN A 95 0.39 -13.61 -5.24
C ASN A 95 1.82 -14.09 -4.92
N MET A 96 2.61 -13.26 -4.24
CA MET A 96 4.02 -13.53 -3.98
C MET A 96 4.23 -14.63 -2.94
N LYS A 97 3.37 -14.74 -1.92
CA LYS A 97 3.47 -15.77 -0.87
C LYS A 97 3.36 -17.20 -1.38
N LYS A 98 2.91 -17.40 -2.63
CA LYS A 98 2.82 -18.72 -3.26
C LYS A 98 4.20 -19.26 -3.66
N LEU A 99 5.11 -18.36 -4.01
CA LEU A 99 6.43 -18.70 -4.57
C LEU A 99 7.56 -18.35 -3.61
N TYR A 100 7.42 -17.25 -2.88
CA TYR A 100 8.49 -16.67 -2.08
C TYR A 100 8.12 -16.53 -0.61
N TRP A 101 9.14 -16.50 0.24
CA TRP A 101 9.00 -16.24 1.66
C TRP A 101 10.22 -15.50 2.22
N TRP A 102 9.98 -14.54 3.12
CA TRP A 102 11.01 -13.89 3.94
C TRP A 102 10.40 -13.24 5.19
N PRO A 103 11.20 -12.94 6.23
CA PRO A 103 10.72 -12.27 7.43
C PRO A 103 10.07 -10.91 7.12
N ASN A 104 8.96 -10.58 7.78
CA ASN A 104 8.24 -9.30 7.58
C ASN A 104 7.76 -9.02 6.13
N MET A 105 7.66 -10.05 5.27
CA MET A 105 7.23 -9.91 3.87
C MET A 105 5.96 -9.07 3.67
N LYS A 106 4.97 -9.21 4.55
CA LYS A 106 3.72 -8.42 4.46
C LYS A 106 3.95 -6.93 4.75
N ALA A 107 4.80 -6.60 5.71
CA ALA A 107 5.15 -5.22 6.05
C ALA A 107 6.00 -4.57 4.96
N ASP A 108 6.97 -5.30 4.42
CA ASP A 108 7.82 -4.85 3.29
C ASP A 108 6.96 -4.52 2.06
N ILE A 109 6.05 -5.41 1.68
CA ILE A 109 5.13 -5.19 0.55
C ILE A 109 4.23 -3.99 0.81
N THR A 110 3.72 -3.84 2.03
CA THR A 110 2.86 -2.69 2.38
C THR A 110 3.61 -1.37 2.25
N THR A 111 4.84 -1.31 2.77
CA THR A 111 5.71 -0.14 2.69
C THR A 111 6.07 0.16 1.23
N TYR A 112 6.43 -0.86 0.45
CA TYR A 112 6.76 -0.72 -0.96
C TYR A 112 5.59 -0.16 -1.78
N VAL A 113 4.40 -0.74 -1.63
CA VAL A 113 3.20 -0.25 -2.33
C VAL A 113 2.84 1.17 -1.91
N HIS A 114 2.99 1.51 -0.63
CA HIS A 114 2.74 2.86 -0.15
C HIS A 114 3.71 3.87 -0.79
N LEU A 115 5.00 3.56 -0.84
CA LEU A 115 6.03 4.39 -1.48
C LEU A 115 5.79 4.57 -3.00
N LYS A 116 5.23 3.57 -3.67
CA LYS A 116 4.93 3.64 -5.11
C LYS A 116 3.61 4.34 -5.44
N ARG A 117 2.78 4.67 -4.45
CA ARG A 117 1.61 5.52 -4.65
C ARG A 117 2.08 6.96 -4.80
N LYS A 118 1.70 7.62 -5.90
CA LYS A 118 1.89 9.07 -6.02
C LYS A 118 1.03 9.75 -4.94
N PRO A 119 1.60 10.62 -4.08
CA PRO A 119 0.80 11.40 -3.16
C PRO A 119 -0.17 12.24 -3.98
N MET A 120 -1.43 12.26 -3.55
CA MET A 120 -2.42 13.10 -4.19
C MET A 120 -2.17 14.53 -3.71
N GLU A 121 -1.79 15.42 -4.61
CA GLU A 121 -1.53 16.82 -4.27
C GLU A 121 -2.49 17.72 -5.04
N PHE A 122 -2.89 18.80 -4.38
CA PHE A 122 -3.80 19.81 -4.88
C PHE A 122 -3.16 21.18 -4.72
N GLN A 123 -3.37 22.05 -5.69
CA GLN A 123 -2.96 23.45 -5.62
C GLN A 123 -4.10 24.32 -5.10
N VAL A 124 -3.74 25.49 -4.56
CA VAL A 124 -4.73 26.51 -4.21
C VAL A 124 -5.46 26.91 -5.49
N GLY A 125 -6.79 26.84 -5.45
CA GLY A 125 -7.65 27.08 -6.60
C GLY A 125 -8.16 25.82 -7.31
N ASP A 126 -7.57 24.65 -7.06
CA ASP A 126 -8.07 23.39 -7.62
C ASP A 126 -9.52 23.11 -7.17
N LYS A 127 -10.31 22.55 -8.09
CA LYS A 127 -11.63 22.00 -7.79
C LYS A 127 -11.49 20.55 -7.32
N VAL A 128 -12.05 20.23 -6.15
CA VAL A 128 -11.99 18.89 -5.57
C VAL A 128 -13.37 18.41 -5.13
N MET A 129 -13.62 17.11 -5.25
CA MET A 129 -14.81 16.48 -4.68
C MET A 129 -14.50 15.94 -3.29
N LEU A 130 -15.44 16.10 -2.36
CA LEU A 130 -15.31 15.72 -0.97
C LEU A 130 -16.11 14.45 -0.67
N LYS A 131 -15.50 13.49 0.01
CA LYS A 131 -16.09 12.20 0.35
C LYS A 131 -17.13 12.34 1.47
N VAL A 132 -18.32 11.78 1.29
CA VAL A 132 -19.44 11.90 2.26
C VAL A 132 -19.43 10.86 3.39
N LEU A 133 -18.56 9.83 3.32
CA LEU A 133 -18.56 8.74 4.32
C LEU A 133 -18.43 9.20 5.79
N PRO A 134 -17.67 10.26 6.14
CA PRO A 134 -17.61 10.74 7.52
C PRO A 134 -18.91 11.40 8.01
N TRP A 135 -19.89 11.65 7.13
CA TRP A 135 -21.08 12.46 7.40
C TRP A 135 -22.36 11.64 7.51
N LYS A 136 -22.23 10.33 7.74
CA LYS A 136 -23.36 9.42 7.91
C LYS A 136 -24.16 9.83 9.15
N GLY A 137 -25.38 10.34 8.95
CA GLY A 137 -26.25 10.88 10.00
C GLY A 137 -26.24 12.41 10.13
N VAL A 138 -25.31 13.12 9.48
CA VAL A 138 -25.30 14.60 9.43
C VAL A 138 -26.00 15.09 8.16
N VAL A 139 -25.92 14.29 7.09
CA VAL A 139 -26.37 14.66 5.75
C VAL A 139 -27.17 13.51 5.15
N HIS A 140 -28.46 13.74 4.92
CA HIS A 140 -29.33 12.79 4.22
C HIS A 140 -29.46 13.20 2.75
N PHE A 141 -28.93 12.37 1.86
CA PHE A 141 -29.30 12.43 0.46
C PHE A 141 -30.64 11.73 0.33
N GLY A 142 -31.60 12.31 -0.41
CA GLY A 142 -32.91 11.69 -0.69
C GLY A 142 -32.86 10.32 -1.42
N LYS A 143 -31.68 9.75 -1.64
CA LYS A 143 -31.44 8.43 -2.22
C LYS A 143 -30.97 7.47 -1.12
N ARG A 144 -31.31 6.19 -1.20
CA ARG A 144 -30.92 5.17 -0.20
C ARG A 144 -30.07 4.06 -0.83
N GLY A 145 -29.16 3.49 -0.05
CA GLY A 145 -28.38 2.31 -0.43
C GLY A 145 -27.27 2.58 -1.47
N LYS A 146 -27.08 1.64 -2.41
CA LYS A 146 -25.98 1.62 -3.40
C LYS A 146 -25.93 2.87 -4.30
N LEU A 147 -27.06 3.55 -4.47
CA LEU A 147 -27.20 4.75 -5.32
C LEU A 147 -26.81 6.05 -4.61
N ASN A 148 -26.37 5.99 -3.35
CA ASN A 148 -25.92 7.20 -2.67
C ASN A 148 -24.62 7.75 -3.25
N PRO A 149 -24.54 9.07 -3.52
CA PRO A 149 -23.31 9.71 -3.94
C PRO A 149 -22.21 9.41 -2.91
N ARG A 150 -21.04 8.97 -3.36
CA ARG A 150 -19.87 8.76 -2.47
C ARG A 150 -19.05 10.02 -2.27
N PHE A 151 -19.24 11.01 -3.14
CA PHE A 151 -18.55 12.29 -3.15
C PHE A 151 -19.54 13.41 -3.51
N VAL A 152 -19.28 14.62 -3.01
CA VAL A 152 -20.04 15.86 -3.27
C VAL A 152 -19.13 17.00 -3.71
N GLY A 153 -19.75 18.02 -4.29
CA GLY A 153 -19.06 19.21 -4.79
C GLY A 153 -18.43 18.98 -6.16
N PRO A 154 -18.07 20.09 -6.82
CA PRO A 154 -16.69 20.55 -6.66
C PRO A 154 -16.57 21.71 -5.68
N PHE A 155 -15.64 21.62 -4.74
CA PHE A 155 -15.24 22.72 -3.85
C PHE A 155 -13.86 23.23 -4.23
N LYS A 156 -13.64 24.53 -4.07
CA LYS A 156 -12.36 25.17 -4.35
C LYS A 156 -11.42 25.01 -3.16
N VAL A 157 -10.18 24.60 -3.39
CA VAL A 157 -9.13 24.62 -2.37
C VAL A 157 -8.73 26.07 -2.10
N ILE A 158 -8.88 26.53 -0.85
CA ILE A 158 -8.49 27.87 -0.42
C ILE A 158 -7.03 27.89 0.00
N GLU A 159 -6.60 26.88 0.75
CA GLU A 159 -5.31 26.89 1.43
C GLU A 159 -4.82 25.46 1.66
N ARG A 160 -3.50 25.25 1.57
CA ARG A 160 -2.83 24.02 2.02
C ARG A 160 -2.28 24.25 3.44
N VAL A 161 -3.03 23.79 4.45
CA VAL A 161 -2.68 23.97 5.87
C VAL A 161 -1.50 23.09 6.27
N ARG A 162 -1.45 21.86 5.76
CA ARG A 162 -0.37 20.88 5.98
C ARG A 162 -0.12 20.10 4.70
N PRO A 163 0.99 19.34 4.59
CA PRO A 163 1.26 18.52 3.41
C PRO A 163 0.09 17.59 3.01
N ILE A 164 -0.71 17.15 3.99
CA ILE A 164 -1.81 16.20 3.85
C ILE A 164 -3.19 16.82 4.18
N ALA A 165 -3.27 18.12 4.52
CA ALA A 165 -4.52 18.76 4.93
C ALA A 165 -4.78 20.07 4.19
N TYR A 166 -6.00 20.21 3.65
CA TYR A 166 -6.41 21.32 2.78
C TYR A 166 -7.69 21.95 3.30
N LYS A 167 -7.77 23.29 3.26
CA LYS A 167 -9.01 24.03 3.50
C LYS A 167 -9.78 24.20 2.20
N LEU A 168 -11.10 23.99 2.27
CA LEU A 168 -12.01 24.14 1.15
C LEU A 168 -12.95 25.31 1.36
N LYS A 169 -13.37 25.93 0.25
CA LYS A 169 -14.48 26.88 0.24
C LYS A 169 -15.79 26.10 0.29
N LEU A 170 -16.28 25.89 1.50
CA LEU A 170 -17.58 25.27 1.75
C LEU A 170 -18.69 26.32 1.65
N PRO A 171 -19.87 25.95 1.13
CA PRO A 171 -21.03 26.81 1.09
C PRO A 171 -21.73 26.83 2.47
N LYS A 172 -22.64 27.79 2.70
CA LYS A 172 -23.19 28.07 4.04
C LYS A 172 -23.95 26.89 4.64
N GLU A 173 -24.51 26.04 3.80
CA GLU A 173 -25.23 24.82 4.16
C GLU A 173 -24.31 23.83 4.90
N LEU A 174 -23.00 23.90 4.64
CA LEU A 174 -21.98 23.07 5.28
C LEU A 174 -21.19 23.82 6.36
N SER A 175 -21.69 24.96 6.85
CA SER A 175 -21.03 25.77 7.89
C SER A 175 -20.78 25.02 9.20
N ARG A 176 -21.61 24.02 9.53
CA ARG A 176 -21.42 23.13 10.70
C ARG A 176 -20.19 22.22 10.56
N VAL A 177 -19.69 22.01 9.34
CA VAL A 177 -18.55 21.12 9.09
C VAL A 177 -17.26 21.93 9.02
N HIS A 178 -16.22 21.46 9.73
CA HIS A 178 -14.90 22.05 9.62
C HIS A 178 -14.41 22.03 8.17
N ASN A 179 -13.97 23.18 7.68
CA ASN A 179 -13.56 23.36 6.30
C ASN A 179 -12.19 22.76 5.95
N THR A 180 -11.49 22.15 6.92
CA THR A 180 -10.17 21.54 6.75
C THR A 180 -10.30 20.02 6.63
N PHE A 181 -9.80 19.46 5.54
CA PHE A 181 -9.94 18.03 5.23
C PHE A 181 -8.59 17.38 4.95
N HIS A 182 -8.47 16.12 5.40
CA HIS A 182 -7.37 15.26 5.02
C HIS A 182 -7.47 14.87 3.53
N VAL A 183 -6.32 14.77 2.85
CA VAL A 183 -6.21 14.47 1.41
C VAL A 183 -6.97 13.22 0.99
N SER A 184 -7.09 12.21 1.86
CA SER A 184 -7.81 10.96 1.59
C SER A 184 -9.32 11.13 1.43
N ASN A 185 -9.86 12.25 1.90
CA ASN A 185 -11.27 12.59 1.75
C ASN A 185 -11.52 13.40 0.47
N LEU A 186 -10.47 13.75 -0.28
CA LEU A 186 -10.54 14.59 -1.47
C LEU A 186 -10.28 13.77 -2.73
N LYS A 187 -10.95 14.14 -3.82
CA LYS A 187 -10.73 13.57 -5.15
C LYS A 187 -10.59 14.70 -6.17
N LYS A 188 -9.63 14.61 -7.09
CA LYS A 188 -9.43 15.60 -8.17
C LYS A 188 -10.69 15.69 -9.02
N CYS A 189 -11.20 16.91 -9.19
CA CYS A 189 -12.26 17.21 -10.13
C CYS A 189 -11.61 17.82 -11.38
N TYR A 190 -11.70 17.12 -12.52
CA TYR A 190 -11.18 17.61 -13.80
C TYR A 190 -12.27 18.28 -14.64
N ALA A 191 -13.50 18.35 -14.14
CA ALA A 191 -14.61 18.94 -14.86
C ALA A 191 -14.56 20.47 -14.73
N ASN A 192 -14.54 21.17 -15.86
CA ASN A 192 -14.69 22.62 -15.91
C ASN A 192 -16.15 23.06 -15.68
N GLU A 193 -17.11 22.13 -15.65
CA GLU A 193 -18.56 22.37 -15.65
C GLU A 193 -19.30 21.33 -14.76
N PRO A 194 -20.44 21.66 -14.11
CA PRO A 194 -20.85 21.01 -12.88
C PRO A 194 -21.72 19.77 -13.15
N LEU A 195 -21.09 18.59 -13.26
CA LEU A 195 -21.77 17.31 -12.97
C LEU A 195 -22.00 17.15 -11.45
N ALA A 196 -22.27 18.25 -10.75
CA ALA A 196 -22.51 18.27 -9.32
C ALA A 196 -23.84 17.57 -9.06
N VAL A 197 -23.83 16.60 -8.15
CA VAL A 197 -25.07 16.31 -7.42
C VAL A 197 -25.47 17.63 -6.76
N PRO A 198 -26.61 18.24 -7.12
CA PRO A 198 -27.05 19.47 -6.49
C PRO A 198 -27.13 19.26 -4.98
N LEU A 199 -26.70 20.26 -4.22
CA LEU A 199 -26.86 20.27 -2.76
C LEU A 199 -28.36 20.40 -2.37
N ASP A 200 -29.23 20.70 -3.33
CA ASP A 200 -30.68 20.91 -3.19
C ASP A 200 -31.48 19.70 -2.66
N GLY A 201 -30.82 18.55 -2.45
CA GLY A 201 -31.42 17.36 -1.83
C GLY A 201 -30.81 16.98 -0.48
N LEU A 202 -30.02 17.86 0.14
CA LEU A 202 -29.42 17.62 1.46
C LEU A 202 -30.36 18.06 2.58
N HIS A 203 -30.95 17.09 3.27
CA HIS A 203 -31.63 17.35 4.53
C HIS A 203 -30.60 17.23 5.67
N PHE A 204 -30.38 18.33 6.39
CA PHE A 204 -29.58 18.35 7.60
C PHE A 204 -30.48 18.07 8.80
N ASP A 205 -30.03 17.24 9.74
CA ASP A 205 -30.77 17.06 10.99
C ASP A 205 -30.57 18.29 11.88
N ASP A 206 -31.68 18.88 12.32
CA ASP A 206 -31.69 20.04 13.22
C ASP A 206 -31.48 19.67 14.70
N LYS A 207 -31.29 18.38 15.00
CA LYS A 207 -31.00 17.89 16.35
C LYS A 207 -29.54 17.50 16.48
N LEU A 208 -28.73 18.44 16.95
CA LEU A 208 -27.55 18.13 17.76
C LEU A 208 -27.33 19.24 18.80
#